data_AF-A0A518JNC8-F1
#
_entry.id   AF-A0A518JNC8-F1
#
_cell.length_a   1.000
_cell.length_b   1.000
_cell.length_c   1.000
_cell.angle_alpha   90.00
_cell.angle_beta   90.00
_cell.angle_gamma   90.00
#
_symmetry.space_group_name_H-M   'P 1'
#
loop_
_entity.id
_entity.type
_entity.pdbx_description
1 polymer ?
#
loop_
_entity_poly.entity_id
_entity_poly.type
_entity_poly.pdbx_seq_one_letter_code
_entity_poly.pdbx_strand_id
1 'polypeptide(L)' 'MQQVKIFKSIESELDQLEVEINRWIARLHKKGGKVVKLEGNIAPKSGGGGSGPMSSFSASDVMVIILFEIDVP' A
#
# COMPACT_ATOMS: atom_id res chain seq x y z
N MET A 1 10.69 14.88 -12.66
CA MET A 1 10.86 13.53 -13.27
C MET A 1 9.87 12.52 -12.67
N GLN A 2 9.39 11.51 -13.42
CA GLN A 2 8.52 10.45 -12.90
C GLN A 2 9.31 9.37 -12.15
N GLN A 3 8.77 8.93 -11.02
CA GLN A 3 9.35 7.93 -10.13
C GLN A 3 8.27 7.03 -9.55
N VAL A 4 8.68 5.86 -9.04
CA VAL A 4 7.77 4.85 -8.49
C VAL A 4 8.15 4.56 -7.04
N LYS A 5 7.14 4.45 -6.18
CA LYS A 5 7.26 3.97 -4.80
C LYS A 5 6.35 2.77 -4.60
N ILE A 6 6.89 1.69 -4.05
CA ILE A 6 6.13 0.47 -3.73
C ILE A 6 6.05 0.34 -2.21
N PHE A 7 4.86 0.02 -1.72
CA PHE A 7 4.58 -0.37 -0.35
C PHE A 7 4.02 -1.80 -0.35
N LYS A 8 4.48 -2.61 0.61
CA LYS A 8 4.03 -3.98 0.83
C LYS A 8 3.73 -4.18 2.31
N SER A 9 2.63 -4.84 2.63
CA SER A 9 2.28 -5.27 3.98
C SER A 9 1.28 -6.43 3.89
N ILE A 10 0.57 -6.71 4.97
CA ILE A 10 -0.45 -7.76 5.11
C ILE A 10 -1.76 -7.16 5.62
N GLU A 11 -2.88 -7.86 5.43
CA GLU A 11 -4.22 -7.38 5.81
C GLU A 11 -4.33 -6.95 7.29
N SER A 12 -3.67 -7.65 8.21
CA SER A 12 -3.68 -7.32 9.64
C SER A 12 -2.94 -6.03 10.01
N GLU A 13 -2.20 -5.44 9.07
CA GLU A 13 -1.35 -4.27 9.27
C GLU A 13 -1.80 -3.05 8.43
N LEU A 14 -3.00 -3.11 7.84
CA LEU A 14 -3.53 -2.07 6.94
C LEU A 14 -3.50 -0.66 7.57
N ASP A 15 -3.86 -0.53 8.86
CA ASP A 15 -3.85 0.76 9.56
C ASP A 15 -2.43 1.36 9.62
N GLN A 16 -1.42 0.52 9.83
CA GLN A 16 -0.03 0.96 9.86
C GLN A 16 0.47 1.34 8.46
N LEU A 17 0.11 0.54 7.46
CA LEU A 17 0.41 0.80 6.05
C LEU A 17 -0.18 2.16 5.59
N GLU A 18 -1.42 2.45 5.97
CA GLU A 18 -2.08 3.72 5.65
C GLU A 18 -1.33 4.92 6.27
N VAL A 19 -0.95 4.82 7.55
CA VAL A 19 -0.16 5.85 8.23
C VAL A 19 1.19 6.05 7.54
N GLU A 20 1.86 4.97 7.12
CA GLU A 20 3.14 5.04 6.42
C GLU A 20 3.01 5.76 5.07
N ILE A 21 2.03 5.35 4.25
CA ILE A 21 1.75 5.95 2.93
C ILE A 21 1.46 7.44 3.10
N ASN A 22 0.56 7.81 4.01
CA ASN A 22 0.19 9.20 4.25
C ASN A 22 1.38 10.05 4.71
N ARG A 23 2.22 9.52 5.60
CA ARG A 23 3.44 10.20 6.05
C ARG A 23 4.43 10.38 4.90
N TRP A 24 4.55 9.40 4.01
CA TRP A 24 5.40 9.51 2.84
C TRP A 24 4.87 10.55 1.84
N ILE A 25 3.58 10.56 1.52
CA ILE A 25 2.94 11.56 0.65
C ILE A 25 3.12 12.97 1.22
N ALA A 26 2.94 13.16 2.53
CA ALA A 26 3.18 14.45 3.17
C ALA A 26 4.63 14.94 3.00
N ARG A 27 5.61 14.03 3.08
CA ARG A 27 7.02 14.36 2.83
C ARG A 27 7.29 14.66 1.35
N LEU A 28 6.63 13.97 0.43
CA LEU A 28 6.70 14.23 -1.00
C LEU A 28 6.23 15.66 -1.31
N HIS A 29 5.06 16.05 -0.80
CA HIS A 29 4.51 17.39 -0.99
C HIS A 29 5.42 18.48 -0.44
N LYS A 30 6.03 18.26 0.74
CA LYS A 30 7.02 19.20 1.31
C LYS A 30 8.25 19.40 0.42
N LYS A 31 8.59 18.42 -0.41
CA LYS A 31 9.70 18.50 -1.38
C LYS A 31 9.26 19.01 -2.75
N GLY A 32 8.02 19.50 -2.89
CA GLY A 32 7.47 19.96 -4.17
C GLY A 32 7.09 18.84 -5.14
N GLY A 33 7.10 17.57 -4.68
CA GLY A 33 6.61 16.46 -5.48
C GLY A 33 5.09 16.29 -5.41
N LYS A 34 4.52 15.55 -6.36
CA LYS A 34 3.09 15.27 -6.46
C LYS A 34 2.84 13.79 -6.80
N VAL A 35 1.76 13.23 -6.26
CA VAL A 35 1.29 11.90 -6.68
C VAL A 35 0.61 12.02 -8.05
N VAL A 36 0.93 11.13 -8.96
CA VAL A 36 0.34 11.06 -10.31
C VAL A 36 -0.69 9.93 -10.39
N LYS A 37 -0.36 8.76 -9.85
CA LYS A 37 -1.23 7.59 -9.89
C LYS A 37 -1.01 6.71 -8.67
N LEU A 38 -2.07 6.10 -8.20
CA LEU A 38 -2.09 5.09 -7.15
C LEU A 38 -2.71 3.81 -7.71
N GLU A 39 -2.00 2.71 -7.56
CA GLU A 39 -2.42 1.37 -7.96
C GLU A 39 -2.25 0.44 -6.76
N GLY A 40 -3.14 -0.55 -6.62
CA GLY A 40 -3.04 -1.53 -5.55
C GLY A 40 -3.55 -2.88 -6.03
N ASN A 41 -3.25 -3.94 -5.30
CA ASN A 41 -3.92 -5.20 -5.58
C ASN A 41 -5.43 -5.06 -5.26
N ILE A 42 -6.27 -5.58 -6.15
CA ILE A 42 -7.69 -5.88 -5.89
C ILE A 42 -7.76 -7.41 -5.76
N ALA A 43 -6.91 -8.01 -4.92
CA ALA A 43 -7.05 -9.43 -4.67
C ALA A 43 -8.42 -9.62 -3.99
N PRO A 44 -9.27 -10.54 -4.48
CA PRO A 44 -10.45 -10.92 -3.72
C PRO A 44 -9.96 -11.28 -2.33
N LYS A 45 -10.54 -10.66 -1.29
CA LYS A 45 -10.43 -11.19 0.08
C LYS A 45 -10.54 -12.69 -0.04
N SER A 46 -9.61 -13.44 0.54
CA SER A 46 -9.70 -14.89 0.63
C SER A 46 -11.07 -15.25 1.22
N GLY A 47 -12.03 -15.48 0.33
CA GLY A 47 -13.43 -15.62 0.64
C GLY A 47 -13.81 -17.06 0.39
N GLY A 48 -13.98 -17.80 1.48
CA GLY A 48 -14.77 -19.02 1.51
C GLY A 48 -14.00 -20.32 1.64
N GLY A 49 -14.13 -20.96 2.81
CA GLY A 49 -14.02 -22.42 2.93
C GLY A 49 -13.03 -22.94 3.96
N GLY A 50 -13.38 -22.86 5.25
CA GLY A 50 -12.61 -23.48 6.32
C GLY A 50 -13.32 -23.42 7.67
N SER A 51 -14.55 -23.91 7.76
CA SER A 51 -15.30 -24.07 9.01
C SER A 51 -14.69 -25.19 9.86
N GLY A 52 -13.50 -24.95 10.42
CA GLY A 52 -12.81 -25.87 11.31
C GLY A 52 -12.14 -25.11 12.47
N PRO A 53 -12.09 -25.64 13.71
CA PRO A 53 -11.64 -24.88 14.89
C PRO A 53 -10.15 -24.50 14.93
N MET A 54 -9.39 -24.69 13.85
CA MET A 54 -7.94 -24.48 13.77
C MET A 54 -7.46 -23.92 12.42
N SER A 55 -8.19 -23.00 11.79
CA SER A 55 -7.67 -22.27 10.63
C SER A 55 -6.97 -20.99 11.08
N SER A 56 -5.64 -21.04 11.24
CA SER A 56 -4.80 -19.83 11.36
C SER A 56 -4.90 -19.08 10.03
N PHE A 57 -5.59 -17.94 10.03
CA PHE A 57 -5.76 -17.10 8.84
C PHE A 57 -4.39 -16.67 8.30
N SER A 58 -4.04 -17.14 7.10
CA SER A 58 -2.90 -16.59 6.36
C SER A 58 -3.26 -15.16 5.95
N ALA A 59 -2.63 -14.17 6.56
CA ALA A 59 -2.88 -12.77 6.23
C ALA A 59 -2.61 -12.54 4.73
N SER A 60 -3.57 -11.93 4.02
CA SER A 60 -3.42 -11.64 2.60
C SER A 60 -2.34 -10.57 2.39
N ASP A 61 -1.46 -10.77 1.40
CA ASP A 61 -0.49 -9.74 0.99
C ASP A 61 -1.22 -8.52 0.42
N VAL A 62 -0.80 -7.32 0.85
CA VAL A 62 -1.28 -6.03 0.36
C VAL A 62 -0.12 -5.33 -0.34
N MET A 63 -0.33 -4.87 -1.57
CA MET A 63 0.66 -4.11 -2.33
C MET A 63 0.03 -2.83 -2.87
N VAL A 64 0.74 -1.71 -2.68
CA VAL A 64 0.37 -0.39 -3.20
C VAL A 64 1.55 0.19 -3.97
N ILE A 65 1.30 0.62 -5.20
CA ILE A 65 2.27 1.24 -6.09
C ILE A 65 1.83 2.68 -6.34
N ILE A 66 2.73 3.62 -6.08
CA ILE A 66 2.52 5.05 -6.31
C ILE A 66 3.46 5.51 -7.41
N LEU A 67 2.88 5.98 -8.51
CA LEU A 67 3.58 6.80 -9.50
C LEU A 67 3.54 8.24 -9.01
N PHE A 68 4.70 8.88 -8.92
CA PHE A 68 4.82 10.26 -8.48
C PHE A 68 5.80 11.04 -9.34
N GLU A 69 5.67 12.36 -9.31
CA GLU A 69 6.58 13.29 -9.96
C GLU A 69 7.26 14.12 -8.89
N ILE A 70 8.57 14.25 -9.01
CA ILE A 70 9.35 15.21 -8.23
C ILE A 70 10.47 15.74 -9.11
N ASP A 71 10.66 17.05 -9.08
CA ASP A 71 11.84 17.66 -9.68
C ASP A 71 12.91 17.67 -8.61
N VAL A 72 13.89 16.79 -8.82
CA VAL A 72 15.07 16.72 -7.97
C VAL A 72 15.88 17.99 -8.28
N PRO A 73 16.17 18.85 -7.30
CA PRO A 73 17.09 19.97 -7.50
C PRO A 73 18.47 19.49 -7.93
#